data_AF-A0A366KCQ7-F1
#
_entry.id   AF-A0A366KCQ7-F1
#
_cell.length_a   1.000
_cell.length_b   1.000
_cell.length_c   1.000
_cell.angle_alpha   90.00
_cell.angle_beta   90.00
_cell.angle_gamma   90.00
#
_symmetry.space_group_name_H-M   'P 1'
#
loop_
_entity.id
_entity.type
_entity.pdbx_description
1 polymer ?
#
loop_
_entity_poly.entity_id
_entity_poly.type
_entity_poly.pdbx_seq_one_letter_code
_entity_poly.pdbx_strand_id
1 'polypeptide(L)'
;MTEGVLVALINAAALIWVGVMQYRQRATKTTRAKAQAMEAGMRAILKSELLAIHRVYVQAPSPPPIPVEVMDQADQIYRAYHALGGNGTGTHLYEEIMRAHLGRGEGGGDD
;
A
#
# COMPACT_ATOMS: atom_id res chain seq x y z
N MET A 1 56.42 5.20 24.42
CA MET A 1 55.59 6.38 24.05
C MET A 1 54.80 6.16 22.76
N THR A 2 55.33 5.43 21.78
CA THR A 2 54.69 5.20 20.47
C THR A 2 53.47 4.26 20.51
N GLU A 3 53.48 3.22 21.34
CA GLU A 3 52.38 2.24 21.42
C GLU A 3 51.07 2.84 21.97
N GLY A 4 51.15 3.71 22.98
CA GLY A 4 49.97 4.38 23.55
C GLY A 4 49.32 5.36 22.57
N VAL A 5 50.11 6.03 21.73
CA VAL A 5 49.61 6.93 20.68
C VAL A 5 48.89 6.13 19.60
N LEU A 6 49.43 4.97 19.20
CA LEU A 6 48.82 4.10 18.20
C LEU A 6 47.45 3.58 18.65
N VAL A 7 47.35 3.08 19.90
CA VAL A 7 46.08 2.60 20.47
C VAL A 7 45.05 3.74 20.55
N ALA A 8 45.47 4.95 20.93
CA ALA A 8 44.57 6.10 20.99
C ALA A 8 44.01 6.48 19.61
N LEU A 9 44.82 6.42 18.55
CA LEU A 9 44.38 6.71 17.18
C LEU A 9 43.40 5.67 16.65
N ILE A 10 43.63 4.38 16.94
CA ILE A 10 42.71 3.29 16.56
C ILE A 10 41.35 3.48 17.24
N ASN A 11 41.34 3.79 18.54
CA ASN A 11 40.10 4.04 19.28
C ASN A 11 39.35 5.27 18.75
N ALA A 12 40.05 6.36 18.44
CA ALA A 12 39.45 7.56 17.87
C ALA A 12 38.82 7.27 16.50
N ALA A 13 39.52 6.53 15.63
CA ALA A 13 39.00 6.12 14.33
C ALA A 13 37.75 5.24 14.46
N ALA A 14 37.75 4.29 15.42
CA ALA A 14 36.59 3.44 15.68
C ALA A 14 35.36 4.24 16.13
N LEU A 15 35.53 5.23 17.02
CA LEU A 15 34.43 6.10 17.48
C LEU A 15 33.85 6.95 16.34
N ILE A 16 34.71 7.49 15.47
CA ILE A 16 34.26 8.23 14.28
C ILE A 16 33.45 7.31 13.36
N TRP A 17 33.93 6.09 13.12
CA TRP A 17 33.26 5.13 12.25
C TRP A 17 31.89 4.71 12.79
N VAL A 18 31.79 4.44 14.09
CA VAL A 18 30.52 4.15 14.78
C VAL A 18 29.56 5.35 14.67
N GLY A 19 30.05 6.58 14.87
CA GLY A 19 29.25 7.80 14.73
C GLY A 19 28.67 7.96 13.32
N VAL A 20 29.49 7.78 12.29
CA VAL A 20 29.06 7.84 10.88
C VAL A 20 28.04 6.73 10.58
N MET A 21 28.27 5.51 11.04
CA MET A 21 27.34 4.40 10.85
C MET A 21 25.99 4.66 11.53
N GLN A 22 25.98 5.17 12.77
CA GLN A 22 24.74 5.53 13.46
C GLN A 22 23.98 6.66 12.77
N TYR A 23 24.69 7.69 12.28
CA TYR A 23 24.07 8.78 11.52
C TYR A 23 23.37 8.27 10.25
N ARG A 24 24.05 7.43 9.46
CA ARG A 24 23.49 6.80 8.24
C ARG A 24 22.29 5.91 8.55
N GLN A 25 22.33 5.17 9.66
CA GLN A 25 21.18 4.35 10.09
C GLN A 25 19.97 5.20 10.51
N ARG A 26 20.18 6.33 11.20
CA ARG A 26 19.08 7.22 11.61
C ARG A 26 18.44 7.88 10.39
N ALA A 27 19.26 8.38 9.45
CA ALA A 27 18.78 8.98 8.21
C ALA A 27 17.96 8.01 7.34
N THR A 28 18.32 6.72 7.33
CA THR A 28 17.55 5.71 6.59
C THR A 28 16.28 5.29 7.33
N LYS A 29 16.31 5.20 8.67
CA LYS A 29 15.13 4.85 9.48
C LYS A 29 14.02 5.90 9.37
N THR A 30 14.35 7.18 9.43
CA THR A 30 13.34 8.25 9.33
C THR A 30 12.71 8.30 7.94
N THR A 31 13.49 8.16 6.88
CA THR A 31 12.98 8.09 5.51
C THR A 31 12.09 6.86 5.30
N ARG A 32 12.50 5.69 5.80
CA ARG A 32 11.69 4.47 5.74
C ARG A 32 10.39 4.60 6.52
N ALA A 33 10.42 5.15 7.73
CA ALA A 33 9.22 5.34 8.54
C ALA A 33 8.23 6.31 7.86
N LYS A 34 8.73 7.39 7.25
CA LYS A 34 7.89 8.32 6.46
C LYS A 34 7.29 7.63 5.24
N ALA A 35 8.09 6.87 4.48
CA ALA A 35 7.61 6.12 3.32
C ALA A 35 6.51 5.11 3.72
N GLN A 36 6.72 4.35 4.79
CA GLN A 36 5.72 3.42 5.33
C GLN A 36 4.43 4.13 5.77
N ALA A 37 4.54 5.29 6.41
CA ALA A 37 3.36 6.07 6.79
C ALA A 37 2.59 6.57 5.56
N MET A 38 3.28 7.01 4.52
CA MET A 38 2.66 7.40 3.25
C MET A 38 2.00 6.22 2.55
N GLU A 39 2.66 5.07 2.47
CA GLU A 39 2.11 3.83 1.88
C GLU A 39 0.87 3.36 2.65
N ALA A 40 0.88 3.47 3.99
CA ALA A 40 -0.28 3.16 4.82
C ALA A 40 -1.45 4.12 4.55
N GLY A 41 -1.18 5.43 4.45
CA GLY A 41 -2.19 6.43 4.11
C GLY A 41 -2.80 6.21 2.72
N MET A 42 -1.95 5.98 1.71
CA MET A 42 -2.39 5.72 0.34
C MET A 42 -3.28 4.47 0.27
N ARG A 43 -2.87 3.40 0.94
CA ARG A 43 -3.66 2.16 1.05
C ARG A 43 -5.03 2.40 1.68
N ALA A 44 -5.12 3.25 2.70
CA ALA A 44 -6.39 3.59 3.33
C ALA A 44 -7.32 4.34 2.37
N ILE A 45 -6.78 5.27 1.57
CA ILE A 45 -7.53 6.02 0.55
C ILE A 45 -8.04 5.07 -0.54
N LEU A 46 -7.17 4.25 -1.11
CA LEU A 46 -7.54 3.28 -2.15
C LEU A 46 -8.60 2.29 -1.67
N LYS A 47 -8.48 1.80 -0.42
CA LYS A 47 -9.51 0.97 0.20
C LYS A 47 -10.85 1.71 0.35
N SER A 48 -10.80 3.00 0.72
CA SER A 48 -12.00 3.83 0.83
C SER A 48 -12.69 3.99 -0.53
N GLU A 49 -11.92 4.06 -1.61
CA GLU A 49 -12.46 4.16 -2.97
C GLU A 49 -13.12 2.84 -3.41
N LEU A 50 -12.48 1.69 -3.14
CA LEU A 50 -13.12 0.37 -3.33
C LEU A 50 -14.41 0.24 -2.51
N LEU A 51 -14.41 0.72 -1.26
CA LEU A 51 -15.62 0.76 -0.42
C LEU A 51 -16.72 1.63 -1.03
N ALA A 52 -16.37 2.76 -1.65
CA ALA A 52 -17.35 3.64 -2.29
C ALA A 52 -18.00 2.95 -3.50
N ILE A 53 -17.20 2.34 -4.37
CA ILE A 53 -17.70 1.55 -5.50
C ILE A 53 -18.59 0.42 -5.00
N HIS A 54 -18.13 -0.34 -4.01
CA HIS A 54 -18.88 -1.45 -3.42
C HIS A 54 -20.23 -1.01 -2.85
N ARG A 55 -20.27 0.12 -2.14
CA ARG A 55 -21.53 0.66 -1.60
C ARG A 55 -22.55 0.99 -2.68
N VAL A 56 -22.12 1.61 -3.78
CA VAL A 56 -23.02 2.04 -4.87
C VAL A 56 -23.51 0.85 -5.69
N TYR A 57 -22.61 -0.06 -6.03
CA TYR A 57 -22.87 -1.09 -7.05
C TYR A 57 -23.14 -2.49 -6.49
N VAL A 58 -22.88 -2.73 -5.20
CA VAL A 58 -23.08 -4.03 -4.55
C VAL A 58 -24.06 -3.94 -3.38
N GLN A 59 -23.89 -2.98 -2.46
CA GLN A 59 -24.71 -2.90 -1.24
C GLN A 59 -26.02 -2.11 -1.40
N ALA A 60 -26.19 -1.34 -2.48
CA ALA A 60 -27.39 -0.55 -2.65
C ALA A 60 -28.64 -1.45 -2.74
N PRO A 61 -29.82 -1.04 -2.22
CA PRO A 61 -31.04 -1.87 -2.24
C PRO A 61 -31.49 -2.28 -3.64
N SER A 62 -31.20 -1.43 -4.64
CA SER A 62 -31.37 -1.70 -6.06
C SER A 62 -30.14 -1.17 -6.79
N PRO A 63 -29.03 -1.94 -6.81
CA PRO A 63 -27.77 -1.45 -7.36
C PRO A 63 -27.85 -1.42 -8.88
N PRO A 64 -27.45 -0.32 -9.54
CA PRO A 64 -27.40 -0.26 -11.00
C PRO A 64 -26.36 -1.25 -11.55
N PRO A 65 -26.46 -1.62 -12.85
CA PRO A 65 -25.39 -2.34 -13.53
C PRO A 65 -24.06 -1.60 -13.41
N ILE A 66 -22.96 -2.34 -13.30
CA ILE A 66 -21.62 -1.75 -13.18
C ILE A 66 -21.13 -1.39 -14.58
N PRO A 67 -20.87 -0.11 -14.90
CA PRO A 67 -20.26 0.28 -16.16
C PRO A 67 -18.84 -0.30 -16.29
N VAL A 68 -18.41 -0.58 -17.53
CA VAL A 68 -17.08 -1.16 -17.79
C VAL A 68 -15.97 -0.24 -17.27
N GLU A 69 -16.15 1.08 -17.39
CA GLU A 69 -15.18 2.07 -16.91
C GLU A 69 -15.00 2.01 -15.39
N VAL A 70 -16.09 1.75 -14.65
CA VAL A 70 -16.04 1.62 -13.18
C VAL A 70 -15.38 0.30 -12.79
N MET A 71 -15.57 -0.76 -13.57
CA MET A 71 -14.87 -2.03 -13.38
C MET A 71 -13.36 -1.86 -13.58
N ASP A 72 -12.95 -1.21 -14.68
CA ASP A 72 -11.54 -0.93 -14.98
C ASP A 72 -10.90 -0.06 -13.90
N GLN A 73 -11.63 0.95 -13.41
CA GLN A 73 -11.21 1.77 -12.28
C GLN A 73 -11.02 0.93 -11.01
N ALA A 74 -11.99 0.07 -10.66
CA ALA A 74 -11.91 -0.79 -9.49
C ALA A 74 -10.70 -1.74 -9.56
N ASP A 75 -10.41 -2.29 -10.72
CA ASP A 75 -9.25 -3.17 -10.98
C ASP A 75 -7.92 -2.39 -10.87
N GLN A 76 -7.86 -1.18 -11.41
CA GLN A 76 -6.68 -0.31 -11.25
C GLN A 76 -6.42 0.06 -9.78
N ILE A 77 -7.47 0.45 -9.04
CA ILE A 77 -7.37 0.77 -7.61
C ILE A 77 -6.92 -0.46 -6.84
N TYR A 78 -7.51 -1.63 -7.12
CA TYR A 78 -7.17 -2.87 -6.44
C TYR A 78 -5.71 -3.25 -6.67
N ARG A 79 -5.21 -3.19 -7.90
CA ARG A 79 -3.80 -3.47 -8.21
C ARG A 79 -2.85 -2.55 -7.43
N ALA A 80 -3.12 -1.25 -7.41
CA ALA A 80 -2.31 -0.28 -6.66
C ALA A 80 -2.36 -0.55 -5.16
N TYR A 81 -3.55 -0.85 -4.62
CA TYR A 81 -3.74 -1.20 -3.22
C TYR A 81 -2.99 -2.48 -2.83
N HIS A 82 -3.07 -3.52 -3.66
CA HIS A 82 -2.42 -4.81 -3.43
C HIS A 82 -0.90 -4.69 -3.48
N ALA A 83 -0.36 -3.93 -4.44
CA ALA A 83 1.07 -3.68 -4.57
C ALA A 83 1.70 -3.00 -3.33
N LEU A 84 0.92 -2.21 -2.59
CA LEU A 84 1.37 -1.61 -1.33
C LEU A 84 1.41 -2.60 -0.16
N GLY A 85 0.93 -3.84 -0.34
CA GLY A 85 0.84 -4.89 0.68
C GLY A 85 -0.55 -5.01 1.32
N GLY A 86 -1.61 -4.83 0.51
CA GLY A 86 -3.02 -4.80 0.94
C GLY A 86 -3.39 -5.84 2.01
N ASN A 87 -4.27 -5.46 2.95
CA ASN A 87 -4.85 -6.36 3.93
C ASN A 87 -6.16 -6.95 3.39
N GLY A 88 -6.37 -8.26 3.51
CA GLY A 88 -7.40 -9.03 2.76
C GLY A 88 -8.84 -8.48 2.72
N THR A 89 -9.22 -7.55 3.59
CA THR A 89 -10.49 -6.81 3.50
C THR A 89 -10.65 -6.03 2.19
N GLY A 90 -9.59 -5.40 1.65
CA GLY A 90 -9.69 -4.68 0.36
C GLY A 90 -9.88 -5.62 -0.82
N THR A 91 -9.22 -6.79 -0.76
CA THR A 91 -9.40 -7.88 -1.73
C THR A 91 -10.83 -8.41 -1.72
N HIS A 92 -11.41 -8.61 -0.54
CA HIS A 92 -12.80 -9.09 -0.44
C HIS A 92 -13.80 -8.14 -1.11
N LEU A 93 -13.64 -6.82 -0.91
CA LEU A 93 -14.49 -5.81 -1.56
C LEU A 93 -14.36 -5.88 -3.08
N TYR A 94 -13.13 -6.00 -3.58
CA TYR A 94 -12.89 -6.11 -5.02
C TYR A 94 -13.53 -7.38 -5.61
N GLU A 95 -13.37 -8.52 -4.96
CA GLU A 95 -14.00 -9.77 -5.41
C GLU A 95 -15.53 -9.67 -5.45
N GLU A 96 -16.15 -9.04 -4.46
CA GLU A 96 -17.59 -8.82 -4.44
C GLU A 96 -18.06 -7.90 -5.58
N ILE A 97 -17.29 -6.85 -5.91
CA ILE A 97 -17.56 -6.00 -7.07
C ILE A 97 -17.50 -6.81 -8.37
N MET A 98 -16.47 -7.65 -8.54
CA MET A 98 -16.32 -8.48 -9.75
C MET A 98 -17.45 -9.51 -9.88
N ARG A 99 -17.84 -10.16 -8.77
CA ARG A 99 -18.97 -11.10 -8.77
C ARG A 99 -20.29 -10.41 -9.11
N ALA A 100 -20.53 -9.21 -8.60
CA ALA A 100 -21.73 -8.43 -8.90
C ALA A 100 -21.83 -8.02 -10.38
N HIS A 101 -20.69 -7.77 -11.04
CA HIS A 101 -20.64 -7.52 -12.48
C HIS A 101 -20.98 -8.79 -13.28
N LEU A 102 -20.30 -9.91 -12.99
CA LEU A 102 -20.48 -11.18 -13.70
C LEU A 102 -21.90 -11.74 -13.55
N GLY A 103 -22.48 -11.70 -12.35
CA GLY A 103 -23.82 -12.21 -12.09
C GLY A 103 -24.95 -11.43 -12.77
N ARG A 104 -24.65 -10.28 -13.40
CA ARG A 104 -25.64 -9.44 -14.11
C ARG A 104 -25.46 -9.46 -15.63
N GLY A 105 -24.28 -9.86 -16.13
CA GLY A 105 -24.01 -9.97 -17.58
C GLY A 105 -24.82 -11.07 -18.29
N GLU A 106 -25.35 -12.05 -17.56
CA GLU A 106 -26.06 -13.21 -18.15
C GLU A 106 -27.60 -13.04 -18.25
N GLY A 107 -28.16 -11.89 -17.84
CA GLY A 107 -29.62 -11.67 -17.78
C GLY A 107 -30.23 -10.74 -18.84
N GLY A 108 -29.47 -10.34 -19.87
CA GLY A 108 -29.84 -9.25 -20.79
C GLY A 108 -29.86 -9.62 -22.27
N GLY A 109 -30.20 -10.86 -22.61
CA GLY A 109 -30.35 -11.31 -23.99
C GLY A 109 -31.59 -12.19 -24.13
N ASP A 110 -32.75 -11.58 -24.15
CA ASP A 110 -33.99 -12.11 -24.72
C ASP A 110 -34.90 -10.91 -25.03
N ASP A 111 -34.71 -10.35 -26.23
CA ASP A 111 -35.67 -9.50 -26.95
C ASP A 111 -36.49 -10.39 -27.91
#